data_AF-A0A956AUJ4-F1
#
_entry.id   AF-A0A956AUJ4-F1
#
_cell.length_a   1.000
_cell.length_b   1.000
_cell.length_c   1.000
_cell.angle_alpha   90.00
_cell.angle_beta   90.00
_cell.angle_gamma   90.00
#
_symmetry.space_group_name_H-M   'P 1'
#
loop_
_entity.id
_entity.type
_entity.pdbx_description
1 polymer ?
#
loop_
_entity_poly.entity_id
_entity_poly.type
_entity_poly.pdbx_seq_one_letter_code
_entity_poly.pdbx_strand_id
1 'polypeptide(L)' 'PLPTNRVMLQFSIRPSGRTSGVKLGAQVRGTVFEKCLTGSVKRWRFPAFTGEPIPVEYPLILQGGR' A
#
# COMPACT_ATOMS: atom_id res chain seq x y z
N PRO A 1 3.02 8.93 -17.90
CA PRO A 1 1.91 9.51 -17.10
C PRO A 1 0.95 8.39 -16.67
N LEU A 2 0.54 8.34 -15.40
CA LEU A 2 -0.48 7.38 -14.97
C LEU A 2 -1.84 7.82 -15.53
N PRO A 3 -2.67 6.91 -16.06
CA PRO A 3 -3.97 7.25 -16.65
C PRO A 3 -4.97 7.80 -15.63
N THR A 4 -4.71 7.60 -14.34
CA THR A 4 -5.50 8.15 -13.22
C THR A 4 -4.57 8.60 -12.10
N ASN A 5 -4.95 9.68 -11.41
CA ASN A 5 -4.27 10.13 -10.20
C ASN A 5 -4.67 9.33 -8.94
N ARG A 6 -5.61 8.38 -9.07
CA ARG A 6 -6.05 7.52 -7.98
C ARG A 6 -5.42 6.14 -8.08
N VAL A 7 -4.76 5.70 -7.01
CA VAL A 7 -4.17 4.35 -6.90
C VAL A 7 -4.73 3.65 -5.68
N MET A 8 -5.43 2.54 -5.88
CA MET A 8 -5.89 1.74 -4.75
C MET A 8 -4.72 0.95 -4.16
N LEU A 9 -4.50 1.09 -2.86
CA LEU A 9 -3.54 0.32 -2.08
C LEU A 9 -4.32 -0.66 -1.19
N GLN A 10 -3.96 -1.93 -1.28
CA GLN A 10 -4.50 -2.98 -0.43
C GLN A 10 -3.37 -3.70 0.30
N PHE A 11 -3.55 -3.98 1.59
CA PHE A 11 -2.61 -4.77 2.39
C PHE A 11 -3.31 -5.28 3.65
N SER A 12 -2.63 -6.11 4.44
CA SER A 12 -3.11 -6.55 5.75
C SER A 12 -2.11 -6.21 6.84
N ILE A 13 -2.59 -5.73 7.99
CA ILE A 13 -1.79 -5.56 9.20
C ILE A 13 -1.90 -6.86 10.01
N ARG A 14 -0.77 -7.52 10.26
CA ARG A 14 -0.70 -8.74 11.09
C ARG A 14 -0.68 -8.38 12.57
N PRO A 15 -1.06 -9.31 13.47
CA PRO A 15 -0.98 -9.13 14.92
C PRO A 15 0.37 -8.60 15.45
N SER A 16 1.46 -8.92 14.77
CA SER A 16 2.81 -8.40 15.07
C SER A 16 3.04 -6.91 14.72
N GLY A 17 2.02 -6.21 14.22
CA GLY A 17 2.15 -4.84 13.73
C GLY A 17 2.83 -4.72 12.36
N ARG A 18 3.09 -5.86 11.68
CA ARG A 18 3.73 -5.91 10.36
C ARG A 18 2.71 -5.97 9.23
N THR A 19 3.01 -5.32 8.12
CA THR A 19 2.18 -5.39 6.92
C THR A 19 2.48 -6.63 6.07
N SER A 20 1.48 -7.15 5.36
CA SER A 20 1.65 -8.19 4.34
C SER A 20 0.64 -8.05 3.20
N GLY A 21 0.82 -8.82 2.13
CA GLY A 21 -0.16 -8.87 1.04
C GLY A 21 -0.34 -7.56 0.28
N VAL A 22 0.71 -6.74 0.18
CA VAL A 22 0.66 -5.44 -0.51
C VAL A 22 0.29 -5.64 -1.99
N LYS A 23 -0.81 -5.01 -2.41
CA LYS A 23 -1.30 -4.96 -3.79
C LYS A 23 -1.62 -3.51 -4.15
N LEU A 24 -1.32 -3.15 -5.39
CA LEU A 24 -1.61 -1.85 -5.96
C LEU A 24 -2.49 -2.02 -7.20
N GLY A 25 -3.24 -0.96 -7.54
CA GLY A 25 -4.05 -0.93 -8.75
C GLY A 25 -3.25 -1.26 -10.01
N ALA A 26 -3.89 -1.94 -10.98
CA ALA A 26 -3.24 -2.44 -12.19
C ALA A 26 -2.53 -1.34 -13.01
N GLN A 27 -2.99 -0.09 -12.92
CA GLN A 27 -2.43 1.06 -13.62
C GLN A 27 -0.98 1.40 -13.25
N VAL A 28 -0.48 0.93 -12.09
CA VAL A 28 0.92 1.14 -11.67
C VAL A 28 1.78 -0.11 -11.80
N ARG A 29 1.24 -1.24 -12.28
CA ARG A 29 1.94 -2.51 -12.33
C ARG A 29 3.22 -2.43 -13.19
N GLY A 30 4.32 -2.97 -12.67
CA GLY A 30 5.64 -2.98 -13.31
C GLY A 30 6.42 -1.66 -13.20
N THR A 31 5.81 -0.60 -12.68
CA THR A 31 6.45 0.73 -12.64
C THR A 31 7.43 0.86 -11.46
N VAL A 32 8.33 1.83 -11.56
CA VAL A 32 9.21 2.21 -10.43
C VAL A 32 8.38 2.68 -9.23
N PHE A 33 7.25 3.34 -9.48
CA PHE A 33 6.32 3.79 -8.45
C PHE A 33 5.76 2.62 -7.64
N GLU A 34 5.32 1.54 -8.30
CA GLU A 34 4.85 0.32 -7.61
C GLU A 34 5.95 -0.27 -6.71
N LYS A 35 7.17 -0.40 -7.22
CA LYS A 35 8.31 -0.95 -6.45
C LYS A 35 8.62 -0.09 -5.23
N CYS A 36 8.68 1.23 -5.41
CA CYS A 36 8.95 2.19 -4.33
C CYS A 36 7.88 2.12 -3.24
N LEU A 37 6.61 2.24 -3.63
CA LEU A 37 5.49 2.26 -2.69
C LEU A 37 5.34 0.91 -1.98
N THR A 38 5.48 -0.21 -2.70
CA THR A 38 5.47 -1.55 -2.09
C THR A 38 6.58 -1.71 -1.06
N GLY A 39 7.79 -1.24 -1.36
CA GLY A 39 8.91 -1.26 -0.42
C GLY A 39 8.64 -0.43 0.84
N SER A 40 8.04 0.76 0.68
CA SER A 40 7.67 1.63 1.78
C SER A 40 6.59 1.01 2.68
N VAL A 41 5.51 0.47 2.10
CA VAL A 41 4.43 -0.18 2.86
C VAL A 41 4.97 -1.37 3.65
N LYS A 42 5.83 -2.22 3.06
CA LYS A 42 6.47 -3.36 3.74
C LYS A 42 7.30 -2.97 4.97
N ARG A 43 7.75 -1.72 5.07
CA ARG A 43 8.52 -1.19 6.20
C ARG A 43 7.66 -0.58 7.29
N TRP A 44 6.37 -0.32 7.04
CA TRP A 44 5.47 0.21 8.05
C TRP A 44 5.39 -0.69 9.28
N ARG A 45 5.20 -0.02 10.43
CA ARG A 45 5.10 -0.62 11.75
C ARG A 45 3.87 -0.04 12.43
N PHE A 46 3.00 -0.93 12.87
CA PHE A 46 1.82 -0.61 13.65
C PHE A 46 2.01 -1.17 15.07
N PRO A 47 1.25 -0.69 16.06
CA PRO A 47 1.16 -1.35 17.35
C PRO A 47 0.78 -2.82 17.20
N ALA A 48 1.35 -3.69 18.02
CA ALA A 48 0.92 -5.08 18.09
C ALA A 48 -0.51 -5.15 18.65
N PHE A 49 -1.25 -6.16 18.21
CA PHE A 49 -2.63 -6.37 18.62
C PHE A 49 -2.96 -7.86 18.65
N THR A 50 -4.07 -8.22 19.30
CA THR A 50 -4.58 -9.59 19.37
C THR A 50 -5.76 -9.79 18.41
N GLY A 51 -5.89 -10.98 17.84
CA GLY A 51 -6.97 -11.34 16.92
C GLY A 51 -6.50 -11.54 15.48
N GLU A 52 -7.43 -11.41 14.54
CA GLU A 52 -7.19 -11.69 13.12
C GLU A 52 -6.49 -10.53 12.39
N PRO A 53 -5.71 -10.80 11.32
CA PRO A 53 -5.12 -9.74 10.50
C PRO A 53 -6.16 -8.75 9.99
N ILE A 54 -5.85 -7.46 10.07
CA ILE A 54 -6.77 -6.38 9.68
C ILE A 54 -6.53 -6.05 8.21
N PRO A 55 -7.49 -6.28 7.30
CA PRO A 55 -7.37 -5.84 5.92
C PRO A 55 -7.53 -4.32 5.83
N VAL A 56 -6.72 -3.70 4.98
CA VAL A 56 -6.76 -2.26 4.71
C VAL A 56 -6.90 -2.07 3.21
N GLU A 57 -7.86 -1.23 2.83
CA GLU A 57 -8.04 -0.73 1.47
C GLU A 57 -8.06 0.79 1.53
N TYR A 58 -7.11 1.43 0.84
CA TYR A 58 -6.90 2.87 0.94
C TYR A 58 -6.66 3.51 -0.44
N PRO A 59 -7.46 4.52 -0.84
CA PRO A 59 -7.27 5.22 -2.09
C PRO A 59 -6.19 6.29 -1.96
N LEU A 60 -5.04 6.06 -2.59
CA LEU A 60 -3.98 7.07 -2.71
C LEU A 60 -4.36 8.06 -3.81
N ILE A 61 -4.37 9.36 -3.49
CA ILE A 61 -4.56 10.43 -4.46
C ILE A 61 -3.20 11.09 -4.72
N LEU A 62 -2.67 10.88 -5.92
CA LEU A 62 -1.39 11.42 -6.34
C LEU A 62 -1.56 12.89 -6.72
N GLN A 63 -0.73 13.72 -6.11
CA GLN A 63 -0.62 15.14 -6.42
C GLN A 63 0.64 15.32 -7.27
N GLY A 64 0.53 16.02 -8.41
CA GLY A 64 1.70 16.42 -9.18
C GLY A 64 2.47 17.49 -8.42
N GLY A 65 3.76 17.25 -8.15
CA GLY A 65 4.64 18.30 -7.66
C GLY A 65 4.78 19.39 -8.72
N ARG A 66 4.68 20.66 -8.31
CA ARG A 66 5.06 21.79 -9.16
C ARG A 66 6.55 21.74 -9.49
#